data_AF-A0A7L9A3T7-F1
#
_entry.id   AF-A0A7L9A3T7-F1
#
_cell.length_a   1.000
_cell.length_b   1.000
_cell.length_c   1.000
_cell.angle_alpha   90.00
_cell.angle_beta   90.00
_cell.angle_gamma   90.00
#
_symmetry.space_group_name_H-M   'P 1'
#
loop_
_entity.id
_entity.type
_entity.pdbx_description
1 polymer ?
#
loop_
_entity_poly.entity_id
_entity_poly.type
_entity_poly.pdbx_seq_one_letter_code
_entity_poly.pdbx_strand_id
1 'polypeptide(L)'
;ASEIVTEFCTKLLTNAEDQPLTPQAKKELKENFIKLANMGERVIGYCDYELPLDQYPLGYVFDTQEQNFPLENLRFLGAISMIDPPRRDIEKSIALCRQAGIRVIMVTGDHPVTALAISRRCGTITRPTAYDYAFEHHIDLSDVPSHIKQQFKSAIITNDELRKMSVNDLKAAQKKYNEITFARTSPQQKLIIVET
;
A
#
# COMPACT_ATOMS: atom_id res chain seq x y z
N ALA A 1 5.29 -0.65 -3.24
CA ALA A 1 6.32 -0.28 -4.23
C ALA A 1 7.70 -0.56 -3.65
N SER A 2 7.98 -0.09 -2.44
CA SER A 2 9.18 -0.49 -1.67
C SER A 2 9.36 -2.01 -1.57
N GLU A 3 8.30 -2.76 -1.23
CA GLU A 3 8.36 -4.23 -1.15
C GLU A 3 8.68 -4.91 -2.49
N ILE A 4 8.20 -4.33 -3.60
CA ILE A 4 8.47 -4.86 -4.95
C ILE A 4 9.95 -4.71 -5.26
N VAL A 5 10.54 -3.55 -4.99
CA VAL A 5 11.96 -3.27 -5.25
C VAL A 5 12.87 -4.23 -4.46
N THR A 6 12.54 -4.53 -3.20
CA THR A 6 13.33 -5.47 -2.37
C THR A 6 13.34 -6.90 -2.89
N GLU A 7 12.33 -7.32 -3.68
CA GLU A 7 12.34 -8.66 -4.31
C GLU A 7 13.40 -8.78 -5.40
N PHE A 8 13.68 -7.69 -6.13
CA PHE A 8 14.70 -7.65 -7.19
C PHE A 8 16.14 -7.44 -6.67
N CYS A 9 16.30 -7.19 -5.37
CA CYS A 9 17.60 -6.90 -4.76
C CYS A 9 18.22 -8.11 -4.07
N THR A 10 19.54 -8.25 -4.19
CA THR A 10 20.36 -9.25 -3.48
C THR A 10 21.45 -8.64 -2.61
N LYS A 11 21.74 -7.35 -2.76
CA LYS A 11 22.69 -6.61 -1.94
C LYS A 11 22.01 -5.45 -1.22
N LEU A 12 22.61 -5.00 -0.12
CA LEU A 12 22.20 -3.84 0.68
C LEU A 12 23.41 -2.92 0.82
N LEU A 13 23.27 -1.66 0.40
CA LEU A 13 24.28 -0.64 0.63
C LEU A 13 24.38 -0.33 2.13
N THR A 14 25.59 -0.38 2.67
CA THR A 14 25.87 0.07 4.04
C THR A 14 27.00 1.10 4.04
N ASN A 15 27.22 1.77 5.17
CA ASN A 15 28.28 2.79 5.31
C ASN A 15 29.72 2.23 5.13
N ALA A 16 29.90 0.91 5.24
CA ALA A 16 31.20 0.27 5.08
C ALA A 16 31.32 -0.36 3.68
N GLU A 17 30.55 -1.43 3.44
CA GLU A 17 30.55 -2.18 2.18
C GLU A 17 29.17 -2.78 1.92
N ASP A 18 28.92 -3.17 0.67
CA ASP A 18 27.70 -3.85 0.27
C ASP A 18 27.58 -5.20 0.99
N GLN A 19 26.50 -5.38 1.74
CA GLN A 19 26.20 -6.63 2.42
C GLN A 19 25.15 -7.44 1.65
N PRO A 20 25.14 -8.78 1.76
CA PRO A 20 24.05 -9.58 1.22
C PRO A 20 22.70 -9.18 1.86
N LEU A 21 21.67 -9.00 1.03
CA LEU A 21 20.31 -8.74 1.50
C LEU A 21 19.67 -10.06 1.98
N THR A 22 20.00 -10.44 3.21
CA THR A 22 19.53 -11.69 3.83
C THR A 22 18.01 -11.71 4.03
N PRO A 23 17.38 -12.90 4.16
CA PRO A 23 15.94 -13.01 4.46
C PRO A 23 15.54 -12.26 5.74
N GLN A 24 16.42 -12.26 6.75
CA GLN A 24 16.21 -11.52 8.00
C GLN A 24 16.21 -10.00 7.75
N ALA A 25 17.17 -9.48 6.98
CA ALA A 25 17.21 -8.07 6.61
C ALA A 25 15.99 -7.64 5.76
N LYS A 26 15.54 -8.50 4.83
CA LYS A 26 14.29 -8.26 4.07
C LYS A 26 13.08 -8.16 4.99
N LYS A 27 12.99 -9.04 5.99
CA LYS A 27 11.91 -9.01 6.98
C LYS A 27 11.91 -7.70 7.78
N GLU A 28 13.08 -7.27 8.27
CA GLU A 28 13.23 -6.03 9.02
C GLU A 28 12.89 -4.78 8.19
N LEU A 29 13.33 -4.74 6.92
CA LEU A 29 12.94 -3.68 5.98
C LEU A 29 11.42 -3.63 5.79
N LYS A 30 10.79 -4.78 5.59
CA LYS A 30 9.33 -4.89 5.42
C LYS A 30 8.59 -4.37 6.67
N GLU A 31 9.03 -4.77 7.86
CA GLU A 31 8.45 -4.27 9.12
C GLU A 31 8.59 -2.74 9.25
N ASN A 32 9.73 -2.18 8.87
CA ASN A 32 9.94 -0.73 8.87
C ASN A 32 9.07 -0.02 7.82
N PHE A 33 8.88 -0.59 6.63
CA PHE A 33 7.96 -0.04 5.64
C PHE A 33 6.52 -0.04 6.13
N ILE A 34 6.10 -1.10 6.83
CA ILE A 34 4.77 -1.19 7.45
C ILE A 34 4.61 -0.11 8.53
N LYS A 35 5.62 0.12 9.38
CA LYS A 35 5.58 1.19 10.39
C LYS A 35 5.39 2.58 9.74
N LEU A 36 6.16 2.89 8.69
CA LEU A 36 6.02 4.15 7.96
C LEU A 36 4.65 4.27 7.27
N ALA A 37 4.18 3.19 6.65
CA ALA A 37 2.87 3.15 6.01
C ALA A 37 1.72 3.35 7.02
N ASN A 38 1.84 2.78 8.23
CA ASN A 38 0.89 2.96 9.32
C ASN A 38 0.81 4.42 9.82
N MET A 39 1.86 5.22 9.61
CA MET A 39 1.83 6.66 9.86
C MET A 39 1.17 7.46 8.73
N GLY A 40 0.70 6.79 7.68
CA GLY A 40 0.12 7.42 6.49
C GLY A 40 1.16 7.92 5.51
N GLU A 41 2.41 7.47 5.63
CA GLU A 41 3.46 7.84 4.70
C GLU A 41 3.47 6.90 3.50
N ARG A 42 3.73 7.47 2.31
CA ARG A 42 4.02 6.74 1.09
C ARG A 42 5.51 6.41 1.09
N VAL A 43 5.82 5.12 1.05
CA VAL A 43 7.20 4.61 1.06
C VAL A 43 7.63 4.20 -0.35
N ILE A 44 8.76 4.74 -0.81
CA ILE A 44 9.38 4.44 -2.10
C ILE A 44 10.76 3.84 -1.82
N GLY A 45 10.98 2.61 -2.30
CA GLY A 45 12.29 1.96 -2.24
C GLY A 45 13.16 2.34 -3.43
N TYR A 46 14.46 2.45 -3.20
CA TYR A 46 15.47 2.79 -4.20
C TYR A 46 16.52 1.69 -4.26
N CYS A 47 16.91 1.35 -5.47
CA CYS A 47 17.99 0.42 -5.75
C CYS A 47 18.81 0.92 -6.93
N ASP A 48 20.04 0.43 -7.04
CA ASP A 48 20.90 0.64 -8.19
C ASP A 48 21.56 -0.67 -8.61
N TYR A 49 22.28 -0.61 -9.72
CA TYR A 49 23.14 -1.68 -10.19
C TYR A 49 24.31 -1.07 -10.96
N GLU A 50 25.52 -1.42 -10.56
CA GLU A 50 26.72 -1.00 -11.26
C GLU A 50 27.00 -1.95 -12.42
N LEU A 51 26.82 -1.49 -13.65
CA LEU A 51 26.99 -2.30 -14.85
C LEU A 51 28.49 -2.51 -15.12
N PRO A 52 28.93 -3.76 -15.29
CA PRO A 52 30.34 -4.04 -15.53
C PRO A 52 30.72 -3.66 -16.98
N LEU A 53 31.81 -2.88 -17.12
CA LEU A 53 32.20 -2.25 -18.40
C LEU A 53 32.66 -3.24 -19.48
N ASP A 54 33.05 -4.45 -19.08
CA ASP A 54 33.38 -5.55 -20.00
C ASP A 54 32.14 -6.07 -20.75
N GLN A 55 30.98 -6.08 -20.09
CA GLN A 55 29.71 -6.46 -20.68
C GLN A 55 28.96 -5.26 -21.29
N TYR A 56 29.08 -4.07 -20.68
CA TYR A 56 28.39 -2.84 -21.08
C TYR A 56 29.41 -1.72 -21.35
N PRO A 57 30.15 -1.77 -22.49
CA PRO A 57 31.15 -0.78 -22.82
C PRO A 57 30.55 0.61 -23.11
N LEU A 58 31.40 1.64 -23.14
CA LEU A 58 30.99 2.98 -23.55
C LEU A 58 30.38 2.96 -24.96
N GLY A 59 29.16 3.48 -25.10
CA GLY A 59 28.41 3.45 -26.35
C GLY A 59 27.53 2.20 -26.54
N TYR A 60 27.45 1.30 -25.55
CA TYR A 60 26.47 0.22 -25.54
C TYR A 60 25.05 0.78 -25.71
N VAL A 61 24.28 0.20 -26.63
CA VAL A 61 22.91 0.63 -26.93
C VAL A 61 21.94 -0.17 -26.07
N PHE A 62 21.29 0.52 -25.14
CA PHE A 62 20.25 -0.06 -24.29
C PHE A 62 18.91 -0.11 -25.02
N ASP A 63 18.24 -1.27 -24.95
CA ASP A 63 16.94 -1.51 -25.57
C ASP A 63 15.89 -1.87 -24.50
N THR A 64 14.84 -1.06 -24.40
CA THR A 64 13.76 -1.24 -23.42
C THR A 64 12.75 -2.33 -23.79
N GLN A 65 12.66 -2.73 -25.06
CA GLN A 65 11.77 -3.79 -25.53
C GLN A 65 12.40 -5.16 -25.33
N GLU A 66 13.66 -5.31 -25.73
CA GLU A 66 14.42 -6.56 -25.53
C GLU A 66 14.94 -6.72 -24.09
N GLN A 67 14.95 -5.63 -23.31
CA GLN A 67 15.41 -5.60 -21.91
C GLN A 67 16.83 -6.16 -21.78
N ASN A 68 17.76 -5.63 -22.58
CA ASN A 68 19.14 -6.09 -22.66
C ASN A 68 20.03 -5.67 -21.47
N PHE A 69 19.44 -5.46 -20.29
CA PHE A 69 20.11 -5.02 -19.07
C PHE A 69 19.50 -5.72 -17.84
N PRO A 70 20.24 -5.89 -16.75
CA PRO A 70 19.78 -6.62 -15.58
C PRO A 70 18.61 -5.90 -14.89
N LEU A 71 17.57 -6.67 -14.55
CA LEU A 71 16.43 -6.24 -13.74
C LEU A 71 16.38 -6.95 -12.38
N GLU A 72 17.30 -7.89 -12.14
CA GLU A 72 17.44 -8.68 -10.92
C GLU A 72 18.86 -8.56 -10.36
N ASN A 73 19.07 -9.04 -9.14
CA ASN A 73 20.35 -8.96 -8.43
C ASN A 73 20.83 -7.53 -8.18
N LEU A 74 19.87 -6.61 -8.01
CA LEU A 74 20.11 -5.21 -7.75
C LEU A 74 20.66 -4.99 -6.32
N ARG A 75 21.25 -3.81 -6.10
CA ARG A 75 21.66 -3.35 -4.78
C ARG A 75 20.62 -2.40 -4.22
N PHE A 76 20.05 -2.75 -3.07
CA PHE A 76 19.10 -1.90 -2.37
C PHE A 76 19.84 -0.77 -1.65
N LEU A 77 19.40 0.47 -1.89
CA LEU A 77 20.01 1.67 -1.32
C LEU A 77 19.31 2.13 -0.05
N GLY A 78 17.99 1.98 -0.01
CA GLY A 78 17.17 2.48 1.08
C GLY A 78 15.76 2.82 0.62
N ALA A 79 14.99 3.43 1.52
CA ALA A 79 13.66 3.93 1.21
C ALA A 79 13.51 5.36 1.69
N ILE A 80 12.72 6.14 0.95
CA ILE A 80 12.27 7.46 1.36
C ILE A 80 10.78 7.36 1.59
N SER A 81 10.32 7.90 2.71
CA SER A 81 8.92 8.09 2.99
C SER A 81 8.53 9.55 2.78
N MET A 82 7.32 9.76 2.28
CA MET A 82 6.75 11.07 2.03
C MET A 82 5.28 11.04 2.39
N ILE A 83 4.79 12.14 2.96
CA ILE A 83 3.38 12.25 3.31
C ILE A 83 2.76 13.41 2.54
N ASP A 84 1.60 13.15 1.94
CA ASP A 84 0.69 14.22 1.54
C ASP A 84 -0.26 14.46 2.73
N PRO A 85 0.02 15.44 3.60
CA PRO A 85 -0.77 15.62 4.81
C PRO A 85 -2.20 16.01 4.43
N PRO A 86 -3.22 15.45 5.12
CA PRO A 86 -4.59 15.90 4.92
C PRO A 86 -4.71 17.41 5.13
N ARG A 87 -5.59 18.07 4.36
CA ARG A 87 -5.85 19.50 4.51
C ARG A 87 -6.34 19.81 5.93
N ARG A 88 -5.91 20.94 6.50
CA ARG A 88 -6.12 21.30 7.92
C ARG A 88 -7.56 21.18 8.43
N ASP A 89 -8.56 21.39 7.58
CA ASP A 89 -9.98 21.36 7.97
C ASP A 89 -10.76 20.13 7.49
N ILE A 90 -10.08 19.13 6.89
CA ILE A 90 -10.77 17.99 6.26
C ILE A 90 -11.58 17.17 7.28
N GLU A 91 -11.07 17.00 8.50
CA GLU A 91 -11.74 16.26 9.56
C GLU A 91 -13.06 16.94 9.97
N LYS A 92 -13.03 18.28 10.12
CA LYS A 92 -14.23 19.07 10.43
C LYS A 92 -15.26 18.98 9.31
N SER A 93 -14.83 19.07 8.06
CA SER A 93 -15.72 18.94 6.91
C SER A 93 -16.37 17.56 6.85
N ILE A 94 -15.61 16.49 7.10
CA ILE A 94 -16.15 15.13 7.14
C ILE A 94 -17.12 14.95 8.30
N ALA A 95 -16.82 15.50 9.48
CA ALA A 95 -17.73 15.48 10.62
C ALA A 95 -19.07 16.17 10.31
N LEU A 96 -19.04 17.35 9.68
CA LEU A 96 -20.25 18.06 9.23
C LEU A 96 -21.07 17.24 8.24
N CYS A 97 -20.43 16.60 7.26
CA CYS A 97 -21.10 15.69 6.33
C CYS A 97 -21.80 14.55 7.08
N ARG A 98 -21.12 13.92 8.04
CA ARG A 98 -21.69 12.82 8.84
C ARG A 98 -22.85 13.28 9.72
N GLN A 99 -22.77 14.47 10.32
CA GLN A 99 -23.87 15.07 11.09
C GLN A 99 -25.10 15.33 10.22
N ALA A 100 -24.91 15.69 8.94
CA ALA A 100 -25.98 15.84 7.97
C ALA A 100 -26.52 14.50 7.42
N GLY A 101 -26.04 13.35 7.91
CA GLY A 101 -26.42 12.03 7.42
C GLY A 101 -25.76 11.63 6.10
N ILE A 102 -24.77 12.40 5.62
CA ILE A 102 -24.02 12.10 4.41
C ILE A 102 -22.92 11.10 4.74
N ARG A 103 -22.92 9.98 4.02
CA ARG A 103 -21.87 8.98 4.13
C ARG A 103 -20.68 9.35 3.25
N VAL A 104 -19.51 9.48 3.87
CA VAL A 104 -18.25 9.78 3.17
C VAL A 104 -17.46 8.48 2.98
N ILE A 105 -17.06 8.20 1.73
CA ILE A 105 -16.25 7.03 1.36
C ILE A 105 -14.95 7.52 0.72
N MET A 106 -13.81 6.99 1.15
CA MET A 106 -12.52 7.29 0.54
C MET A 106 -12.25 6.31 -0.62
N VAL A 107 -11.77 6.82 -1.75
CA VAL A 107 -11.36 6.02 -2.92
C VAL A 107 -9.97 6.48 -3.38
N THR A 108 -8.95 5.68 -3.14
CA THR A 108 -7.55 6.00 -3.44
C THR A 108 -6.83 4.89 -4.21
N GLY A 109 -5.77 5.27 -4.93
CA GLY A 109 -4.80 4.34 -5.54
C GLY A 109 -3.68 3.92 -4.59
N ASP A 110 -3.63 4.48 -3.37
CA ASP A 110 -2.58 4.20 -2.40
C ASP A 110 -2.64 2.78 -1.83
N HIS A 111 -1.55 2.39 -1.17
CA HIS A 111 -1.46 1.11 -0.46
C HIS A 111 -2.52 1.03 0.65
N PRO A 112 -3.12 -0.15 0.93
CA PRO A 112 -4.22 -0.29 1.89
C PRO A 112 -3.89 0.23 3.30
N VAL A 113 -2.67 -0.04 3.76
CA VAL A 113 -2.18 0.42 5.07
C VAL A 113 -2.11 1.95 5.14
N THR A 114 -1.51 2.59 4.13
CA THR A 114 -1.45 4.06 4.02
C THR A 114 -2.85 4.66 3.91
N ALA A 115 -3.73 4.05 3.10
CA ALA A 115 -5.11 4.49 2.94
C ALA A 115 -5.90 4.43 4.26
N LEU A 116 -5.71 3.38 5.07
CA LEU A 116 -6.31 3.27 6.41
C LEU A 116 -5.81 4.38 7.34
N ALA A 117 -4.50 4.62 7.37
CA ALA A 117 -3.91 5.66 8.21
C ALA A 117 -4.43 7.06 7.83
N ILE A 118 -4.48 7.39 6.53
CA ILE A 118 -5.04 8.65 6.05
C ILE A 118 -6.55 8.74 6.30
N SER A 119 -7.28 7.64 6.13
CA SER A 119 -8.72 7.58 6.43
C SER A 119 -9.04 7.87 7.89
N ARG A 120 -8.19 7.41 8.80
CA ARG A 120 -8.29 7.75 10.22
C ARG A 120 -8.05 9.21 10.48
N ARG A 121 -6.97 9.75 9.93
CA ARG A 121 -6.63 11.17 10.08
C ARG A 121 -7.70 12.10 9.50
N CYS A 122 -8.38 11.68 8.43
CA CYS A 122 -9.49 12.42 7.84
C CYS A 122 -10.82 12.19 8.58
N GLY A 123 -10.96 11.13 9.39
CA GLY A 123 -12.23 10.78 10.04
C GLY A 123 -13.22 10.01 9.15
N THR A 124 -12.79 9.49 7.99
CA THR A 124 -13.62 8.58 7.17
C THR A 124 -13.71 7.18 7.78
N ILE A 125 -12.69 6.75 8.52
CA ILE A 125 -12.70 5.54 9.35
C ILE A 125 -12.42 5.95 10.80
N THR A 126 -13.32 5.61 11.71
CA THR A 126 -13.18 5.92 13.14
C THR A 126 -13.25 4.66 14.01
N ARG A 127 -13.59 3.50 13.44
CA ARG A 127 -13.67 2.22 14.17
C ARG A 127 -12.56 1.24 13.75
N PRO A 128 -12.28 0.21 14.57
CA PRO A 128 -11.36 -0.86 14.20
C PRO A 128 -11.79 -1.60 12.93
N THR A 129 -10.81 -2.15 12.24
CA THR A 129 -10.90 -2.91 11.00
C THR A 129 -10.13 -4.22 11.13
N ALA A 130 -10.28 -5.11 10.14
CA ALA A 130 -9.49 -6.34 10.09
C ALA A 130 -7.97 -6.11 9.99
N TYR A 131 -7.53 -4.95 9.49
CA TYR A 131 -6.11 -4.60 9.45
C TYR A 131 -5.54 -4.34 10.84
N ASP A 132 -6.35 -3.81 11.77
CA ASP A 132 -5.91 -3.58 13.15
C ASP A 132 -5.70 -4.89 13.87
N TYR A 133 -6.66 -5.80 13.73
CA TYR A 133 -6.55 -7.14 14.28
C TYR A 133 -5.32 -7.87 13.72
N ALA A 134 -5.10 -7.80 12.41
CA ALA A 134 -3.91 -8.40 11.79
C ALA A 134 -2.61 -7.85 12.38
N PHE A 135 -2.55 -6.51 12.52
CA PHE A 135 -1.40 -5.82 13.08
C PHE A 135 -1.14 -6.17 14.54
N GLU A 136 -2.17 -6.14 15.39
CA GLU A 136 -2.09 -6.45 16.83
C GLU A 136 -1.69 -7.91 17.10
N HIS A 137 -2.11 -8.83 16.23
CA HIS A 137 -1.82 -10.26 16.37
C HIS A 137 -0.58 -10.72 15.58
N HIS A 138 0.13 -9.81 14.92
CA HIS A 138 1.30 -10.12 14.08
C HIS A 138 1.03 -11.21 13.03
N ILE A 139 -0.14 -11.18 12.40
CA ILE A 139 -0.55 -12.09 11.33
C ILE A 139 -0.83 -11.32 10.05
N ASP A 140 -0.81 -12.02 8.91
CA ASP A 140 -1.23 -11.42 7.64
C ASP A 140 -2.75 -11.23 7.60
N LEU A 141 -3.20 -10.25 6.83
CA LEU A 141 -4.63 -9.97 6.65
C LEU A 141 -5.40 -11.18 6.10
N SER A 142 -4.76 -12.01 5.27
CA SER A 142 -5.33 -13.26 4.75
C SER A 142 -5.71 -14.22 5.86
N ASP A 143 -4.95 -14.20 6.96
CA ASP A 143 -5.03 -15.19 8.04
C ASP A 143 -6.00 -14.78 9.14
N VAL A 144 -6.50 -13.54 9.09
CA VAL A 144 -7.54 -13.07 10.00
C VAL A 144 -8.81 -13.91 9.80
N PRO A 145 -9.31 -14.62 10.83
CA PRO A 145 -10.43 -15.52 10.68
C PRO A 145 -11.70 -14.82 10.18
N SER A 146 -12.43 -15.49 9.28
CA SER A 146 -13.64 -14.92 8.64
C SER A 146 -14.70 -14.45 9.66
N HIS A 147 -14.86 -15.17 10.77
CA HIS A 147 -15.82 -14.80 11.82
C HIS A 147 -15.41 -13.50 12.55
N ILE A 148 -14.11 -13.20 12.64
CA ILE A 148 -13.59 -11.92 13.17
C ILE A 148 -13.81 -10.81 12.15
N LYS A 149 -13.49 -11.05 10.86
CA LYS A 149 -13.72 -10.07 9.78
C LYS A 149 -15.17 -9.61 9.68
N GLN A 150 -16.13 -10.48 10.03
CA GLN A 150 -17.56 -10.16 10.00
C GLN A 150 -18.02 -9.25 11.15
N GLN A 151 -17.26 -9.13 12.24
CA GLN A 151 -17.62 -8.30 13.39
C GLN A 151 -17.37 -6.82 13.13
N PHE A 152 -16.42 -6.48 12.25
CA PHE A 152 -16.09 -5.08 11.95
C PHE A 152 -17.18 -4.38 11.12
N LYS A 153 -17.45 -3.13 11.49
CA LYS A 153 -18.34 -2.21 10.74
C LYS A 153 -17.59 -1.23 9.84
N SER A 154 -16.27 -1.30 9.84
CA SER A 154 -15.39 -0.49 9.01
C SER A 154 -14.46 -1.39 8.22
N ALA A 155 -14.19 -1.06 6.96
CA ALA A 155 -13.40 -1.92 6.08
C ALA A 155 -12.49 -1.13 5.13
N ILE A 156 -11.34 -1.72 4.82
CA ILE A 156 -10.54 -1.39 3.64
C ILE A 156 -10.81 -2.47 2.60
N ILE A 157 -11.20 -2.07 1.41
CA ILE A 157 -11.43 -2.98 0.28
C ILE A 157 -10.39 -2.66 -0.80
N THR A 158 -9.61 -3.66 -1.18
CA THR A 158 -8.52 -3.52 -2.15
C THR A 158 -8.98 -3.77 -3.58
N ASN A 159 -8.17 -3.39 -4.57
CA ASN A 159 -8.41 -3.76 -5.98
C ASN A 159 -8.56 -5.27 -6.18
N ASP A 160 -7.77 -6.09 -5.48
CA ASP A 160 -7.77 -7.54 -5.69
C ASP A 160 -9.05 -8.19 -5.14
N GLU A 161 -9.64 -7.60 -4.09
CA GLU A 161 -10.95 -7.96 -3.59
C GLU A 161 -12.06 -7.45 -4.51
N LEU A 162 -11.99 -6.19 -4.95
CA LEU A 162 -12.96 -5.58 -5.88
C LEU A 162 -13.09 -6.36 -7.18
N ARG A 163 -11.98 -6.84 -7.75
CA ARG A 163 -11.98 -7.65 -8.99
C ARG A 163 -12.72 -8.97 -8.85
N LYS A 164 -12.83 -9.49 -7.63
CA LYS A 164 -13.52 -10.76 -7.33
C LYS A 164 -14.98 -10.53 -6.94
N MET A 165 -15.40 -9.28 -6.74
CA MET A 165 -16.76 -8.92 -6.37
C MET A 165 -17.62 -8.70 -7.60
N SER A 166 -18.82 -9.28 -7.62
CA SER A 166 -19.88 -8.82 -8.51
C SER A 166 -20.40 -7.45 -8.07
N VAL A 167 -21.17 -6.77 -8.93
CA VAL A 167 -21.87 -5.53 -8.57
C VAL A 167 -22.78 -5.73 -7.34
N ASN A 168 -23.40 -6.91 -7.21
CA ASN A 168 -24.24 -7.23 -6.06
C ASN A 168 -23.43 -7.40 -4.77
N ASP A 169 -22.25 -8.01 -4.85
CA ASP A 169 -21.35 -8.14 -3.70
C ASP A 169 -20.84 -6.77 -3.24
N LEU A 170 -20.53 -5.88 -4.18
CA LEU A 170 -20.15 -4.50 -3.87
C LEU A 170 -21.29 -3.74 -3.19
N LYS A 171 -22.54 -3.85 -3.69
CA LYS A 171 -23.72 -3.28 -3.02
C LYS A 171 -23.91 -3.85 -1.62
N ALA A 172 -23.73 -5.16 -1.44
CA ALA A 172 -23.84 -5.81 -0.14
C ALA A 172 -22.75 -5.31 0.83
N ALA A 173 -21.51 -5.17 0.36
CA ALA A 173 -20.40 -4.61 1.14
C ALA A 173 -20.67 -3.15 1.52
N GLN A 174 -21.12 -2.33 0.57
CA GLN A 174 -21.51 -0.95 0.82
C GLN A 174 -22.64 -0.86 1.85
N LYS A 175 -23.61 -1.78 1.87
CA LYS A 175 -24.67 -1.82 2.90
C LYS A 175 -24.17 -2.32 4.26
N LYS A 176 -23.25 -3.28 4.28
CA LYS A 176 -22.75 -3.94 5.49
C LYS A 176 -21.87 -3.02 6.34
N TYR A 177 -20.93 -2.34 5.69
CA TYR A 177 -19.95 -1.50 6.37
C TYR A 177 -20.44 -0.06 6.41
N ASN A 178 -20.35 0.60 7.55
CA ASN A 178 -20.73 2.01 7.68
C ASN A 178 -19.62 2.92 7.13
N GLU A 179 -18.37 2.51 7.32
CA GLU A 179 -17.17 3.25 6.94
C GLU A 179 -16.34 2.37 5.99
N ILE A 180 -16.10 2.87 4.78
CA ILE A 180 -15.36 2.11 3.76
C ILE A 180 -14.28 3.00 3.19
N THR A 181 -13.12 2.39 2.95
CA THR A 181 -12.08 2.97 2.10
C THR A 181 -11.69 1.96 1.04
N PHE A 182 -11.74 2.38 -0.21
CA PHE A 182 -11.25 1.61 -1.34
C PHE A 182 -9.80 2.00 -1.64
N ALA A 183 -8.89 1.03 -1.61
CA ALA A 183 -7.46 1.23 -1.80
C ALA A 183 -6.94 0.50 -3.04
N ARG A 184 -5.80 0.95 -3.58
CA ARG A 184 -5.19 0.44 -4.82
C ARG A 184 -6.13 0.46 -6.04
N THR A 185 -7.12 1.34 -6.06
CA THR A 185 -8.14 1.38 -7.12
C THR A 185 -7.61 1.94 -8.44
N SER A 186 -8.03 1.35 -9.56
CA SER A 186 -7.81 1.91 -10.91
C SER A 186 -8.85 2.99 -11.24
N PRO A 187 -8.58 3.88 -12.22
CA PRO A 187 -9.56 4.89 -12.65
C PRO A 187 -10.93 4.30 -13.05
N GLN A 188 -10.93 3.16 -13.75
CA GLN A 188 -12.15 2.45 -14.15
C GLN A 188 -12.95 1.95 -12.94
N GLN A 189 -12.27 1.47 -11.90
CA GLN A 189 -12.95 1.02 -10.68
C GLN A 189 -13.54 2.16 -9.87
N LYS A 190 -12.95 3.34 -9.91
CA LYS A 190 -13.54 4.52 -9.27
C LYS A 190 -14.93 4.82 -9.85
N LEU A 191 -15.09 4.64 -11.17
CA LEU A 191 -16.38 4.78 -11.83
C LEU A 191 -17.37 3.72 -11.33
N ILE A 192 -16.97 2.45 -11.32
CA ILE A 192 -17.82 1.33 -10.84
C ILE A 192 -18.28 1.57 -9.40
N ILE A 193 -17.40 2.04 -8.52
CA ILE A 193 -17.74 2.32 -7.11
C ILE A 193 -18.81 3.41 -6.99
N VAL A 194 -18.80 4.41 -7.88
CA VAL A 194 -19.75 5.53 -7.87
C VAL A 194 -21.10 5.15 -8.51
N GLU A 195 -21.08 4.29 -9.54
CA GLU A 195 -22.28 3.84 -10.27
C GLU A 195 -23.08 2.77 -9.53
N THR A 196 -22.49 2.13 -8.52
CA THR A 196 -23.05 1.00 -7.78
C THR A 196 -23.75 1.44 -6.50
#